data_AF-A0A6L5WGN6-F1
#
_entry.id   AF-A0A6L5WGN6-F1
#
_cell.length_a   1.000
_cell.length_b   1.000
_cell.length_c   1.000
_cell.angle_alpha   90.00
_cell.angle_beta   90.00
_cell.angle_gamma   90.00
#
_symmetry.space_group_name_H-M   'P 1'
#
loop_
_entity.id
_entity.type
_entity.pdbx_description
1 polymer ?
#
loop_
_entity_poly.entity_id
_entity_poly.type
_entity_poly.pdbx_seq_one_letter_code
_entity_poly.pdbx_strand_id
1 'polypeptide(L)' 'MTNRQIYEIGLKKIKDDKIYELKSKIARVKDSIIYSLNEPMDLKEFELLANELIDYKKELECLKK' A
#
# COMPACT_ATOMS: atom_id res chain seq x y z
N MET A 1 -2.65 -0.58 33.72
CA MET A 1 -3.19 -0.15 32.42
C MET A 1 -4.70 -0.09 32.53
N THR A 2 -5.32 0.98 32.04
CA THR A 2 -6.79 1.10 31.98
C THR A 2 -7.32 0.49 30.68
N ASN A 3 -8.61 0.10 30.66
CA ASN A 3 -9.25 -0.42 29.45
C ASN A 3 -9.13 0.53 28.25
N ARG A 4 -9.10 1.85 28.51
CA ARG A 4 -8.88 2.87 27.50
C ARG A 4 -7.48 2.79 26.86
N GLN A 5 -6.44 2.58 27.66
CA GLN A 5 -5.06 2.44 27.17
C GLN A 5 -4.90 1.18 26.30
N ILE A 6 -5.56 0.09 26.66
CA ILE A 6 -5.55 -1.16 25.87
C ILE A 6 -6.22 -0.93 24.51
N TYR A 7 -7.36 -0.23 24.49
CA TYR A 7 -8.07 0.11 23.26
C TYR A 7 -7.23 1.00 22.33
N GLU A 8 -6.58 2.03 22.87
CA GLU A 8 -5.69 2.93 22.11
C GLU A 8 -4.48 2.18 21.51
N ILE A 9 -3.90 1.23 22.25
CA ILE A 9 -2.84 0.35 21.74
C ILE A 9 -3.35 -0.52 20.58
N GLY A 10 -4.56 -1.08 20.72
CA GLY A 10 -5.18 -1.89 19.67
C GLY A 10 -5.40 -1.10 18.37
N LEU A 11 -5.94 0.12 18.47
CA LEU A 11 -6.13 0.99 17.31
C LEU A 11 -4.80 1.36 16.64
N LYS A 12 -3.77 1.66 17.43
CA LYS A 12 -2.44 1.95 16.89
C LYS A 12 -1.88 0.75 16.13
N LYS A 13 -2.00 -0.46 16.70
CA LYS A 13 -1.52 -1.68 16.06
C LYS A 13 -2.23 -1.96 14.74
N ILE A 14 -3.55 -1.79 14.67
CA ILE A 14 -4.31 -1.92 13.41
C ILE A 14 -3.81 -0.93 12.36
N LYS A 15 -3.55 0.34 12.75
CA LYS A 15 -3.00 1.36 11.86
C LYS A 15 -1.62 0.95 11.34
N ASP A 16 -0.74 0.47 12.22
CA ASP A 16 0.61 0.03 11.88
C ASP A 16 0.60 -1.20 10.95
N ASP A 17 -0.26 -2.19 11.23
CA ASP A 17 -0.45 -3.38 10.40
C ASP A 17 -0.94 -2.98 8.99
N LYS A 18 -1.87 -2.03 8.89
CA LYS A 18 -2.38 -1.53 7.61
C LYS A 18 -1.30 -0.78 6.81
N ILE A 19 -0.48 0.02 7.49
CA ILE A 19 0.68 0.70 6.89
C ILE A 19 1.68 -0.32 6.34
N TYR A 20 1.94 -1.40 7.09
CA TYR A 20 2.82 -2.48 6.63
C TYR A 20 2.26 -3.19 5.40
N GLU A 21 0.98 -3.53 5.40
CA GLU A 21 0.27 -4.14 4.26
C GLU A 21 0.43 -3.29 2.99
N LEU A 22 0.16 -1.98 3.09
CA LEU A 22 0.24 -1.06 1.95
C LEU A 22 1.66 -0.91 1.41
N LYS A 23 2.67 -0.82 2.30
CA LYS A 23 4.08 -0.79 1.86
C LYS A 23 4.45 -2.04 1.08
N SER A 24 4.00 -3.21 1.53
CA SER A 24 4.22 -4.49 0.84
C SER A 24 3.54 -4.53 -0.53
N LYS A 25 2.30 -4.04 -0.63
CA LYS A 25 1.59 -3.93 -1.93
C LYS A 25 2.30 -2.99 -2.90
N ILE A 26 2.71 -1.80 -2.43
CA ILE A 26 3.46 -0.82 -3.23
C ILE A 26 4.75 -1.43 -3.79
N ALA A 27 5.49 -2.18 -2.98
CA ALA A 27 6.72 -2.84 -3.43
C ALA A 27 6.44 -3.84 -4.56
N ARG A 28 5.44 -4.72 -4.36
CA ARG A 28 5.06 -5.72 -5.37
C ARG A 28 4.57 -5.10 -6.68
N VAL A 29 3.68 -4.10 -6.61
CA VAL A 29 3.18 -3.42 -7.81
C VAL A 29 4.30 -2.70 -8.55
N LYS A 30 5.25 -2.08 -7.82
CA LYS A 30 6.43 -1.47 -8.43
C LYS A 30 7.25 -2.49 -9.22
N ASP A 31 7.48 -3.67 -8.65
CA ASP A 31 8.22 -4.74 -9.33
C ASP A 31 7.45 -5.26 -10.56
N SER A 32 6.13 -5.40 -10.46
CA SER A 32 5.26 -5.76 -11.60
C SER A 32 5.36 -4.72 -12.74
N ILE A 33 5.33 -3.42 -12.42
CA ILE A 33 5.47 -2.35 -13.43
C ILE A 33 6.83 -2.46 -14.14
N ILE A 34 7.91 -2.68 -13.38
CA ILE A 34 9.26 -2.85 -13.95
C ILE A 34 9.29 -4.06 -14.88
N TYR A 35 8.61 -5.15 -14.52
CA TYR A 35 8.51 -6.33 -15.38
C TYR A 35 7.74 -6.04 -16.67
N SER A 36 6.57 -5.40 -16.59
CA SER A 36 5.74 -5.04 -17.76
C SER A 36 6.46 -4.10 -18.74
N LEU A 37 7.49 -3.36 -18.30
CA LEU A 37 8.34 -2.52 -19.16
C LEU A 37 9.39 -3.31 -19.96
N ASN A 38 9.71 -4.56 -19.58
CA ASN A 38 10.76 -5.38 -20.20
C ASN A 38 10.23 -6.40 -21.23
N GLU A 39 8.92 -6.69 -21.22
CA GLU A 39 8.23 -7.47 -22.26
C GLU A 39 7.63 -6.54 -23.33
N PRO A 40 7.12 -7.02 -24.50
CA PRO A 40 6.27 -6.18 -25.34
C PRO A 40 5.13 -5.61 -24.48
N MET A 41 5.25 -4.31 -24.15
CA MET A 41 4.47 -3.67 -23.10
C MET A 41 2.97 -3.70 -23.45
N ASP A 42 2.18 -4.39 -22.65
CA ASP A 42 0.73 -4.22 -22.64
C ASP A 42 0.41 -2.90 -21.94
N LEU A 43 0.04 -1.90 -22.74
CA LEU A 43 -0.34 -0.57 -22.25
C LEU A 43 -1.50 -0.61 -21.24
N LYS A 44 -2.46 -1.55 -21.40
CA LYS A 44 -3.61 -1.65 -20.49
C LYS A 44 -3.18 -2.21 -19.14
N GLU A 45 -2.33 -3.22 -19.14
CA GLU A 45 -1.79 -3.81 -17.91
C GLU A 45 -0.93 -2.79 -17.17
N PHE A 46 -0.06 -2.08 -17.89
CA PHE A 46 0.76 -1.01 -17.33
C PHE A 46 -0.10 0.11 -16.71
N GLU A 47 -1.13 0.58 -17.40
CA GLU A 47 -2.02 1.63 -16.89
C GLU A 47 -2.76 1.18 -15.63
N LEU A 48 -3.20 -0.08 -15.57
CA LEU A 48 -3.86 -0.64 -14.40
C LEU A 48 -2.91 -0.69 -13.20
N LEU A 49 -1.70 -1.22 -13.39
CA LEU A 49 -0.69 -1.30 -12.34
C LEU A 49 -0.25 0.10 -11.85
N ALA A 50 -0.12 1.06 -12.77
CA ALA A 50 0.22 2.44 -12.42
C ALA A 50 -0.87 3.10 -11.57
N ASN A 51 -2.14 2.91 -11.93
CA ASN A 51 -3.28 3.42 -11.16
C ASN A 51 -3.37 2.77 -9.77
N GLU A 52 -3.18 1.45 -9.67
CA GLU A 52 -3.12 0.75 -8.37
C GLU A 52 -2.00 1.30 -7.48
N LEU A 53 -0.82 1.58 -8.04
CA LEU A 53 0.29 2.17 -7.31
C LEU A 53 -0.05 3.56 -6.76
N ILE A 54 -0.73 4.39 -7.57
CA ILE A 54 -1.17 5.73 -7.16
C ILE A 54 -2.17 5.63 -6.01
N ASP A 55 -3.14 4.72 -6.09
CA ASP A 55 -4.17 4.56 -5.06
C ASP A 55 -3.57 4.06 -3.74
N TYR A 56 -2.69 3.06 -3.77
CA TYR A 56 -2.00 2.60 -2.56
C TYR A 56 -1.11 3.68 -1.94
N LYS A 57 -0.48 4.54 -2.76
CA LYS A 57 0.29 5.68 -2.27
C LYS A 57 -0.58 6.72 -1.57
N LYS A 58 -1.72 7.08 -2.17
CA LYS A 58 -2.69 8.01 -1.55
C LYS A 58 -3.22 7.46 -0.23
N GLU A 59 -3.59 6.19 -0.19
CA GLU A 59 -4.08 5.54 1.03
C GLU A 59 -3.01 5.56 2.14
N LEU A 60 -1.75 5.26 1.78
CA LEU A 60 -0.64 5.31 2.72
C LEU A 60 -0.38 6.72 3.27
N GLU A 61 -0.50 7.75 2.44
CA GLU A 61 -0.36 9.15 2.89
C GLU A 61 -1.48 9.57 3.84
N CYS A 62 -2.72 9.17 3.56
CA CYS A 62 -3.85 9.41 4.47
C CYS A 62 -3.63 8.74 5.83
N LEU A 63 -3.07 7.53 5.87
CA LEU A 63 -2.77 6.83 7.11
C LEU A 63 -1.53 7.37 7.84
N LYS A 64 -0.65 8.14 7.18
CA LYS A 64 0.50 8.77 7.87
C LYS A 64 0.17 10.11 8.50
N LYS A 65 -0.91 10.76 8.06
CA LYS A 65 -1.50 11.93 8.74
C LYS A 65 -2.13 11.52 10.08
#